data_AF-A0A9X4AN74-F1
#
_entry.id   AF-A0A9X4AN74-F1
#
_cell.length_a   1.000
_cell.length_b   1.000
_cell.length_c   1.000
_cell.angle_alpha   90.00
_cell.angle_beta   90.00
_cell.angle_gamma   90.00
#
_symmetry.space_group_name_H-M   'P 1'
#
loop_
_entity.id
_entity.type
_entity.pdbx_description
1 polymer ?
#
loop_
_entity_poly.entity_id
_entity_poly.type
_entity_poly.pdbx_seq_one_letter_code
_entity_poly.pdbx_strand_id
1 'polypeptide(L)'
;MTSNLTTLYHGTDIKKAKQILEEGLFRGKKAFEHHVHSYVSFSADKLYPCNFGPVVFKLPNGIANSIEVPYGNSKWFLENKEITEYIYKRKFENIDFSQIHDSRENEFIVYNKCAFHLDEIELHLIFDQTKVNAKNTKERAFEAFGHLIEIHDSSHLLEKNKPELLANFELVNGKLVQTR
;
A
#
# COMPACT_ATOMS: atom_id res chain seq x y z
N MET A 1 -6.42 -15.88 -25.30
CA MET A 1 -6.46 -14.43 -24.99
C MET A 1 -6.11 -14.31 -23.52
N THR A 2 -4.88 -13.95 -23.19
CA THR A 2 -4.54 -13.60 -21.80
C THR A 2 -5.21 -12.27 -21.50
N SER A 3 -6.20 -12.26 -20.60
CA SER A 3 -6.68 -10.98 -20.06
C SER A 3 -5.47 -10.33 -19.37
N ASN A 4 -5.00 -9.19 -19.87
CA ASN A 4 -3.98 -8.42 -19.17
C ASN A 4 -4.63 -7.90 -17.88
N LEU A 5 -4.41 -8.63 -16.79
CA LEU A 5 -4.83 -8.20 -15.47
C LEU A 5 -4.06 -6.94 -15.09
N THR A 6 -4.69 -6.09 -14.27
CA THR A 6 -4.09 -4.85 -13.78
C THR A 6 -2.82 -5.15 -12.99
N THR A 7 -1.70 -4.48 -13.31
CA THR A 7 -0.49 -4.54 -12.49
C THR A 7 -0.78 -4.08 -11.07
N LEU A 8 -0.38 -4.88 -10.08
CA LEU A 8 -0.62 -4.59 -8.67
C LEU A 8 0.69 -4.46 -7.90
N TYR A 9 0.64 -3.70 -6.81
CA TYR A 9 1.76 -3.41 -5.95
C TYR A 9 1.42 -3.66 -4.47
N HIS A 10 2.35 -4.21 -3.71
CA HIS A 10 2.21 -4.43 -2.27
C HIS A 10 3.46 -3.95 -1.52
N GLY A 11 3.26 -3.08 -0.54
CA GLY A 11 4.34 -2.44 0.21
C GLY A 11 4.46 -3.01 1.61
N THR A 12 5.68 -3.24 2.06
CA THR A 12 5.95 -3.84 3.36
C THR A 12 7.37 -3.54 3.84
N ASP A 13 7.65 -3.93 5.09
CA ASP A 13 8.98 -3.81 5.68
C ASP A 13 9.91 -4.95 5.24
N ILE A 14 11.22 -4.74 5.37
CA ILE A 14 12.27 -5.70 4.97
C ILE A 14 12.05 -7.08 5.62
N LYS A 15 11.68 -7.13 6.90
CA LYS A 15 11.52 -8.40 7.63
C LYS A 15 10.36 -9.21 7.05
N LYS A 16 9.21 -8.57 6.82
CA LYS A 16 8.03 -9.22 6.22
C LYS A 16 8.25 -9.57 4.76
N ALA A 17 8.93 -8.73 3.99
CA ALA A 17 9.24 -9.04 2.60
C ALA A 17 10.08 -10.32 2.48
N LYS A 18 11.07 -10.51 3.36
CA LYS A 18 11.85 -11.76 3.44
C LYS A 18 10.96 -12.97 3.69
N GLN A 19 10.08 -12.87 4.68
CA GLN A 19 9.14 -13.96 4.99
C GLN A 19 8.21 -14.27 3.80
N ILE A 20 7.66 -13.25 3.13
CA ILE A 20 6.79 -13.42 1.96
C ILE A 20 7.51 -14.17 0.83
N LEU A 21 8.77 -13.82 0.56
CA LEU A 21 9.60 -14.49 -0.45
C LEU A 21 9.93 -15.94 -0.09
N GLU A 22 10.36 -16.18 1.16
CA GLU A 22 10.69 -17.53 1.64
C GLU A 22 9.48 -18.48 1.58
N GLU A 23 8.28 -17.95 1.80
CA GLU A 23 7.04 -18.72 1.77
C GLU A 23 6.37 -18.76 0.40
N GLY A 24 6.76 -17.89 -0.55
CA GLY A 24 6.04 -17.69 -1.81
C GLY A 24 4.58 -17.26 -1.61
N LEU A 25 4.31 -16.48 -0.54
CA LEU A 25 2.96 -16.29 -0.03
C LEU A 25 2.75 -14.93 0.64
N PHE A 26 1.76 -14.17 0.16
CA PHE A 26 1.17 -13.08 0.93
C PHE A 26 0.11 -13.62 1.88
N ARG A 27 0.34 -13.52 3.19
CA ARG A 27 -0.65 -13.89 4.22
C ARG A 27 -1.54 -12.71 4.57
N GLY A 28 -2.84 -12.91 4.45
CA GLY A 28 -3.83 -11.95 4.89
C GLY A 28 -3.83 -11.78 6.40
N LYS A 29 -4.26 -10.60 6.85
CA LYS A 29 -4.47 -10.29 8.26
C LYS A 29 -5.93 -9.99 8.54
N LYS A 30 -6.42 -10.49 9.67
CA LYS A 30 -7.71 -10.06 10.20
C LYS A 30 -7.56 -8.64 10.72
N ALA A 31 -8.50 -7.74 10.41
CA ALA A 31 -8.49 -6.43 11.04
C ALA A 31 -9.05 -6.50 12.46
N PHE A 32 -10.02 -7.38 12.70
CA PHE A 32 -10.63 -7.60 14.00
C PHE A 32 -10.76 -9.10 14.31
N GLU A 33 -10.85 -9.47 15.59
CA GLU A 33 -10.92 -10.88 16.00
C GLU A 33 -12.19 -11.58 15.49
N HIS A 34 -13.30 -10.85 15.35
CA HIS A 34 -14.57 -11.38 14.85
C HIS A 34 -14.59 -11.60 13.34
N HIS A 35 -13.57 -11.15 12.61
CA HIS A 35 -13.45 -11.39 11.16
C HIS A 35 -13.33 -12.88 10.88
N VAL A 36 -14.10 -13.38 9.92
CA VAL A 36 -14.03 -14.77 9.46
C VAL A 36 -12.79 -14.95 8.59
N HIS A 37 -12.58 -14.00 7.69
CA HIS A 37 -11.52 -13.96 6.71
C HIS A 37 -10.35 -13.12 7.19
N SER A 38 -9.21 -13.33 6.55
CA SER A 38 -8.12 -12.37 6.59
C SER A 38 -7.94 -11.73 5.22
N TYR A 39 -7.23 -10.61 5.12
CA TYR A 39 -7.15 -9.85 3.87
C TYR A 39 -5.73 -9.36 3.59
N VAL A 40 -5.37 -9.34 2.31
CA VAL A 40 -4.18 -8.66 1.79
C VAL A 40 -4.65 -7.54 0.87
N SER A 41 -4.07 -6.35 1.05
CA SER A 41 -4.32 -5.19 0.19
C SER A 41 -3.16 -4.99 -0.79
N PHE A 42 -3.54 -4.62 -2.01
CA PHE A 42 -2.66 -4.24 -3.11
C PHE A 42 -3.15 -2.92 -3.69
N SER A 43 -2.28 -2.19 -4.39
CA SER A 43 -2.65 -0.98 -5.11
C SER A 43 -2.25 -1.07 -6.57
N ALA A 44 -2.99 -0.43 -7.48
CA ALA A 44 -2.51 -0.18 -8.84
C ALA A 44 -1.55 1.03 -8.91
N ASP A 45 -1.45 1.83 -7.85
CA ASP A 45 -0.44 2.89 -7.73
C ASP A 45 0.88 2.30 -7.22
N LYS A 46 1.99 2.57 -7.93
CA LYS A 46 3.33 2.12 -7.55
C LYS A 46 3.83 2.74 -6.24
N LEU A 47 3.42 3.97 -5.92
CA LEU A 47 3.97 4.77 -4.83
C LEU A 47 3.14 4.69 -3.55
N TYR A 48 1.83 4.52 -3.66
CA TYR A 48 0.97 4.38 -2.48
C TYR A 48 1.44 3.28 -1.50
N PRO A 49 1.87 2.09 -1.97
CA PRO A 49 2.33 1.04 -1.07
C PRO A 49 3.55 1.42 -0.22
N CYS A 50 4.33 2.43 -0.62
CA CYS A 50 5.50 2.89 0.14
C CYS A 50 5.14 3.43 1.53
N ASN A 51 3.87 3.80 1.75
CA ASN A 51 3.36 4.19 3.07
C ASN A 51 3.43 3.04 4.09
N PHE A 52 3.47 1.78 3.63
CA PHE A 52 3.50 0.59 4.48
C PHE A 52 4.90 0.01 4.66
N GLY A 53 5.88 0.50 3.91
CA GLY A 53 7.28 0.13 4.06
C GLY A 53 8.09 0.32 2.77
N PRO A 54 9.43 0.26 2.86
CA PRO A 54 10.30 0.60 1.75
C PRO A 54 10.40 -0.49 0.67
N VAL A 55 9.97 -1.72 0.95
CA VAL A 55 10.01 -2.81 -0.04
C VAL A 55 8.65 -2.91 -0.70
N VAL A 56 8.62 -2.78 -2.02
CA VAL A 56 7.41 -2.88 -2.83
C VAL A 56 7.52 -4.06 -3.79
N PHE A 57 6.62 -5.02 -3.63
CA PHE A 57 6.38 -6.07 -4.60
C PHE A 57 5.56 -5.50 -5.75
N LYS A 58 5.97 -5.75 -6.98
CA LYS A 58 5.19 -5.52 -8.20
C LYS A 58 4.78 -6.87 -8.77
N LEU A 59 3.50 -6.99 -9.11
CA LEU A 59 2.90 -8.16 -9.75
C LEU A 59 2.44 -7.72 -11.15
N PRO A 60 3.30 -7.85 -12.19
CA PRO A 60 3.02 -7.32 -13.53
C PRO A 60 1.77 -7.91 -14.19
N ASN A 61 1.45 -9.14 -13.83
CA ASN A 61 0.29 -9.87 -14.33
C ASN A 61 -0.90 -9.82 -13.37
N GLY A 62 -0.90 -8.90 -12.40
CA GLY A 62 -1.98 -8.75 -11.43
C GLY A 62 -2.27 -10.01 -10.61
N ILE A 63 -3.50 -10.08 -10.09
CA ILE A 63 -3.99 -11.23 -9.32
C ILE A 63 -5.41 -11.53 -9.80
N ALA A 64 -5.66 -12.73 -10.33
CA ALA A 64 -6.93 -13.05 -10.99
C ALA A 64 -8.16 -12.98 -10.07
N ASN A 65 -8.00 -13.31 -8.79
CA ASN A 65 -9.09 -13.36 -7.81
C ASN A 65 -9.11 -12.14 -6.88
N SER A 66 -8.48 -11.03 -7.27
CA SER A 66 -8.56 -9.80 -6.49
C SER A 66 -9.89 -9.08 -6.73
N ILE A 67 -10.33 -8.34 -5.72
CA ILE A 67 -11.52 -7.50 -5.79
C ILE A 67 -11.05 -6.06 -5.84
N GLU A 68 -11.32 -5.36 -6.93
CA GLU A 68 -11.18 -3.91 -6.99
C GLU A 68 -12.18 -3.27 -6.04
N VAL A 69 -11.70 -2.41 -5.15
CA VAL A 69 -12.54 -1.70 -4.18
C VAL A 69 -13.32 -0.61 -4.91
N PRO A 70 -14.67 -0.67 -4.97
CA PRO A 70 -15.46 0.29 -5.71
C PRO A 70 -15.73 1.53 -4.84
N TYR A 71 -14.71 2.35 -4.61
CA TYR A 71 -14.87 3.62 -3.89
C TYR A 71 -15.97 4.48 -4.55
N GLY A 72 -16.77 5.15 -3.71
CA GLY A 72 -17.99 5.85 -4.16
C GLY A 72 -19.24 4.97 -4.27
N ASN A 73 -19.12 3.64 -4.22
CA ASN A 73 -20.27 2.74 -4.16
C ASN A 73 -20.62 2.36 -2.71
N SER A 74 -21.31 3.24 -2.00
CA SER A 74 -21.71 3.03 -0.60
C SER A 74 -22.51 1.74 -0.38
N LYS A 75 -23.35 1.34 -1.34
CA LYS A 75 -24.11 0.09 -1.28
C LYS A 75 -23.18 -1.12 -1.18
N TRP A 76 -22.12 -1.17 -1.97
CA TRP A 76 -21.15 -2.26 -1.90
C TRP A 76 -20.48 -2.35 -0.53
N PHE A 77 -20.08 -1.22 0.06
CA PHE A 77 -19.50 -1.21 1.42
C PHE A 77 -20.49 -1.68 2.48
N LEU A 78 -21.78 -1.36 2.34
CA LEU A 78 -22.84 -1.84 3.23
C LEU A 78 -23.04 -3.35 3.16
N GLU A 79 -22.92 -3.92 1.97
CA GLU A 79 -23.05 -5.37 1.72
C GLU A 79 -21.78 -6.15 2.12
N ASN A 80 -20.61 -5.50 2.15
CA ASN A 80 -19.30 -6.13 2.39
C ASN A 80 -18.67 -5.72 3.73
N LYS A 81 -19.43 -5.83 4.83
CA LYS A 81 -19.07 -5.29 6.15
C LYS A 81 -17.64 -5.61 6.61
N GLU A 82 -17.23 -6.86 6.50
CA GLU A 82 -15.92 -7.31 6.99
C GLU A 82 -14.76 -6.68 6.20
N ILE A 83 -14.89 -6.60 4.86
CA ILE A 83 -13.91 -5.91 4.02
C ILE A 83 -13.92 -4.41 4.33
N THR A 84 -15.09 -3.81 4.49
CA THR A 84 -15.23 -2.39 4.84
C THR A 84 -14.49 -2.08 6.15
N GLU A 85 -14.66 -2.90 7.19
CA GLU A 85 -13.91 -2.78 8.44
C GLU A 85 -12.40 -2.95 8.24
N TYR A 86 -11.98 -3.87 7.37
CA TYR A 86 -10.58 -4.07 7.03
C TYR A 86 -9.96 -2.85 6.33
N ILE A 87 -10.64 -2.26 5.35
CA ILE A 87 -10.15 -1.09 4.59
C ILE A 87 -10.02 0.11 5.53
N TYR A 88 -11.08 0.43 6.28
CA TYR A 88 -11.11 1.62 7.13
C TYR A 88 -10.41 1.44 8.49
N LYS A 89 -9.97 0.21 8.82
CA LYS A 89 -9.37 -0.15 10.12
C LYS A 89 -10.23 0.31 11.31
N ARG A 90 -11.55 0.24 11.17
CA ARG A 90 -12.55 0.67 12.14
C ARG A 90 -13.69 -0.33 12.17
N LYS A 91 -14.35 -0.48 13.32
CA LYS A 91 -15.59 -1.27 13.40
C LYS A 91 -16.67 -0.63 12.55
N PHE A 92 -17.52 -1.47 11.96
CA PHE A 92 -18.45 -1.08 10.92
C PHE A 92 -19.40 0.03 11.35
N GLU A 93 -19.91 -0.05 12.58
CA GLU A 93 -20.81 0.95 13.16
C GLU A 93 -20.18 2.33 13.36
N ASN A 94 -18.85 2.43 13.30
CA ASN A 94 -18.09 3.66 13.49
C ASN A 94 -17.58 4.26 12.17
N ILE A 95 -18.03 3.73 11.03
CA ILE A 95 -17.64 4.22 9.71
C ILE A 95 -18.65 5.27 9.25
N ASP A 96 -18.16 6.46 8.93
CA ASP A 96 -18.96 7.52 8.34
C ASP A 96 -19.08 7.30 6.83
N PHE A 97 -20.19 6.68 6.40
CA PHE A 97 -20.45 6.39 5.00
C PHE A 97 -20.61 7.63 4.12
N SER A 98 -20.84 8.82 4.72
CA SER A 98 -20.88 10.08 3.97
C SER A 98 -19.49 10.57 3.55
N GLN A 99 -18.43 9.95 4.05
CA GLN A 99 -17.04 10.25 3.68
C GLN A 99 -16.46 9.21 2.72
N ILE A 100 -17.26 8.22 2.28
CA ILE A 100 -16.87 7.23 1.27
C ILE A 100 -17.08 7.86 -0.12
N HIS A 101 -16.35 8.94 -0.39
CA HIS A 101 -16.35 9.64 -1.65
C HIS A 101 -14.89 9.79 -2.11
N ASP A 102 -14.60 9.26 -3.30
CA ASP A 102 -13.32 9.40 -4.02
C ASP A 102 -12.06 9.21 -3.16
N SER A 103 -11.90 8.00 -2.60
CA SER A 103 -10.53 7.54 -2.38
C SER A 103 -9.86 7.45 -3.74
N ARG A 104 -8.76 8.18 -3.95
CA ARG A 104 -7.91 8.05 -5.15
C ARG A 104 -7.11 6.75 -5.16
N GLU A 105 -7.33 5.89 -4.17
CA GLU A 105 -6.63 4.62 -4.02
C GLU A 105 -7.30 3.61 -4.95
N ASN A 106 -6.60 3.22 -6.01
CA ASN A 106 -6.97 2.03 -6.78
C ASN A 106 -6.56 0.80 -5.95
N GLU A 107 -7.33 0.48 -4.91
CA GLU A 107 -7.09 -0.62 -3.98
C GLU A 107 -7.70 -1.93 -4.48
N PHE A 108 -6.98 -3.03 -4.30
CA PHE A 108 -7.38 -4.39 -4.65
C PHE A 108 -7.22 -5.31 -3.44
N ILE A 109 -8.26 -6.08 -3.13
CA ILE A 109 -8.30 -6.96 -1.96
C ILE A 109 -8.26 -8.43 -2.37
N VAL A 110 -7.44 -9.22 -1.67
CA VAL A 110 -7.42 -10.68 -1.76
C VAL A 110 -7.77 -11.29 -0.42
N TYR A 111 -8.67 -12.28 -0.43
CA TYR A 111 -9.04 -13.05 0.75
C TYR A 111 -7.96 -14.05 1.15
N ASN A 112 -7.74 -14.14 2.46
CA ASN A 112 -6.93 -15.10 3.21
C ASN A 112 -5.45 -15.13 2.87
N LYS A 113 -5.10 -15.43 1.63
CA LYS A 113 -3.71 -15.53 1.17
C LYS A 113 -3.63 -15.43 -0.35
N CYS A 114 -2.48 -14.96 -0.85
CA CYS A 114 -2.15 -14.97 -2.26
C CYS A 114 -0.81 -15.68 -2.45
N ALA A 115 -0.80 -16.86 -3.08
CA ALA A 115 0.43 -17.55 -3.46
C ALA A 115 0.94 -16.99 -4.78
N PHE A 116 2.25 -17.08 -5.00
CA PHE A 116 2.90 -16.64 -6.24
C PHE A 116 4.17 -17.46 -6.49
N HIS A 117 4.63 -17.48 -7.74
CA HIS A 117 5.96 -17.95 -8.11
C HIS A 117 6.94 -16.77 -8.17
N LEU A 118 8.21 -17.01 -7.82
CA LEU A 118 9.21 -15.94 -7.73
C LEU A 118 9.45 -15.21 -9.07
N ASP A 119 9.20 -15.86 -10.20
CA ASP A 119 9.28 -15.28 -11.54
C ASP A 119 8.05 -14.43 -11.93
N GLU A 120 7.00 -14.43 -11.12
CA GLU A 120 5.78 -13.64 -11.33
C GLU A 120 5.84 -12.26 -10.64
N ILE A 121 6.90 -11.99 -9.86
CA ILE A 121 7.03 -10.77 -9.08
C ILE A 121 8.35 -10.04 -9.36
N GLU A 122 8.31 -8.73 -9.21
CA GLU A 122 9.49 -7.87 -9.18
C GLU A 122 9.57 -7.20 -7.80
N LEU A 123 10.76 -7.09 -7.22
CA LEU A 123 10.98 -6.31 -6.00
C LEU A 123 11.59 -4.96 -6.31
N HIS A 124 11.00 -3.93 -5.71
CA HIS A 124 11.52 -2.57 -5.72
C HIS A 124 11.82 -2.12 -4.30
N LEU A 125 12.89 -1.33 -4.15
CA LEU A 125 13.19 -0.62 -2.92
C LEU A 125 12.91 0.87 -3.11
N ILE A 126 11.88 1.39 -2.46
CA ILE A 126 11.46 2.79 -2.53
C ILE A 126 11.64 3.43 -1.15
N PHE A 127 12.51 4.41 -1.04
CA PHE A 127 12.77 5.14 0.19
C PHE A 127 13.20 6.58 -0.09
N ASP A 128 12.97 7.44 0.88
CA ASP A 128 13.46 8.81 0.85
C ASP A 128 14.93 8.84 1.25
N GLN A 129 15.81 9.13 0.30
CA GLN A 129 17.26 9.19 0.51
C GLN A 129 17.71 10.30 1.44
N THR A 130 16.88 11.32 1.66
CA THR A 130 17.20 12.45 2.54
C THR A 130 17.01 12.10 4.01
N LYS A 131 16.35 10.98 4.33
CA LYS A 131 16.15 10.54 5.72
C LYS A 131 17.42 9.93 6.29
N VAL A 132 17.68 10.21 7.56
CA VAL A 132 18.85 9.74 8.34
C VAL A 132 19.10 8.22 8.24
N ASN A 133 18.05 7.43 8.00
CA ASN A 133 18.12 5.96 7.93
C ASN A 133 18.20 5.39 6.50
N ALA A 134 18.34 6.24 5.47
CA ALA A 134 18.37 5.86 4.07
C ALA A 134 19.49 4.85 3.74
N LYS A 135 20.72 5.15 4.17
CA LYS A 135 21.89 4.27 3.95
C LYS A 135 21.69 2.89 4.60
N ASN A 136 21.26 2.88 5.86
CA ASN A 136 20.99 1.66 6.62
C ASN A 136 19.87 0.82 5.96
N THR A 137 18.83 1.46 5.44
CA THR A 137 17.73 0.77 4.73
C THR A 137 18.23 0.08 3.46
N LYS A 138 19.07 0.76 2.67
CA LYS A 138 19.66 0.21 1.46
C LYS A 138 20.58 -0.98 1.75
N GLU A 139 21.46 -0.85 2.74
CA GLU A 139 22.38 -1.93 3.16
C GLU A 139 21.60 -3.16 3.61
N ARG A 140 20.62 -2.99 4.50
CA ARG A 140 19.78 -4.10 4.99
C ARG A 140 18.96 -4.77 3.89
N ALA A 141 18.45 -3.99 2.93
CA ALA A 141 17.73 -4.56 1.79
C ALA A 141 18.68 -5.36 0.88
N PHE A 142 19.88 -4.84 0.64
CA PHE A 142 20.88 -5.56 -0.15
C PHE A 142 21.35 -6.85 0.55
N GLU A 143 21.55 -6.83 1.86
CA GLU A 143 21.86 -8.03 2.65
C GLU A 143 20.73 -9.06 2.62
N ALA A 144 19.48 -8.59 2.68
CA ALA A 144 18.32 -9.48 2.74
C ALA A 144 17.97 -10.10 1.39
N PHE A 145 18.20 -9.38 0.29
CA PHE A 145 17.62 -9.74 -1.01
C PHE A 145 18.63 -9.79 -2.16
N GLY A 146 19.84 -9.26 -1.99
CA GLY A 146 20.96 -9.34 -2.93
C GLY A 146 20.56 -9.14 -4.40
N HIS A 147 20.60 -10.24 -5.16
CA HIS A 147 20.41 -10.31 -6.61
C HIS A 147 18.93 -10.28 -7.07
N LEU A 148 17.96 -10.33 -6.15
CA LEU A 148 16.53 -10.40 -6.46
C LEU A 148 15.84 -9.03 -6.60
N ILE A 149 16.56 -7.93 -6.38
CA ILE A 149 15.97 -6.57 -6.38
C ILE A 149 16.51 -5.74 -7.54
N GLU A 150 15.60 -5.27 -8.39
CA GLU A 150 15.85 -4.05 -9.13
C GLU A 150 15.67 -2.86 -8.19
N ILE A 151 16.76 -2.21 -7.82
CA ILE A 151 16.73 -1.03 -6.94
C ILE A 151 16.34 0.18 -7.80
N HIS A 152 15.08 0.59 -7.71
CA HIS A 152 14.59 1.82 -8.34
C HIS A 152 14.67 2.98 -7.34
N ASP A 153 15.69 3.84 -7.49
CA ASP A 153 15.74 5.10 -6.75
C ASP A 153 14.55 6.00 -7.15
N SER A 154 13.56 6.03 -6.27
CA SER A 154 12.31 6.77 -6.48
C SER A 154 12.21 7.98 -5.55
N SER A 155 13.34 8.48 -5.02
CA SER A 155 13.38 9.67 -4.15
C SER A 155 12.68 10.87 -4.81
N HIS A 156 12.91 11.04 -6.10
CA HIS A 156 12.30 12.08 -6.94
C HIS A 156 10.77 11.92 -7.11
N LEU A 157 10.23 10.71 -6.95
CA LEU A 157 8.79 10.45 -7.00
C LEU A 157 8.09 10.79 -5.68
N LEU A 158 8.80 10.65 -4.56
CA LEU A 158 8.34 11.14 -3.25
C LEU A 158 8.39 12.67 -3.16
N GLU A 159 9.33 13.32 -3.84
CA GLU A 159 9.40 14.78 -3.92
C GLU A 159 8.27 15.39 -4.76
N LYS A 160 7.89 14.77 -5.89
CA LYS A 160 6.75 15.22 -6.72
C LYS A 160 5.37 14.98 -6.10
N ASN A 161 5.27 14.03 -5.15
CA ASN A 161 4.05 13.75 -4.39
C ASN A 161 4.11 14.28 -2.95
N LYS A 162 5.12 15.10 -2.60
CA LYS A 162 4.88 16.06 -1.54
C LYS A 162 3.71 16.91 -2.01
N PRO A 163 2.63 17.07 -1.23
CA PRO A 163 1.82 18.26 -1.39
C PRO A 163 2.81 19.40 -1.18
N GLU A 164 3.30 20.02 -2.26
CA GLU A 164 3.99 21.28 -2.15
C GLU A 164 3.02 22.19 -1.40
N LEU A 165 3.48 22.67 -0.24
CA LEU A 165 2.83 23.69 0.56
C LEU A 165 1.52 23.21 1.22
N LEU A 166 1.65 22.42 2.29
CA LEU A 166 0.99 22.88 3.52
C LEU A 166 1.50 24.31 3.72
N ALA A 167 0.69 25.27 3.32
CA ALA A 167 0.93 26.66 3.60
C ALA A 167 1.32 26.77 5.07
N ASN A 168 2.54 27.24 5.35
CA ASN A 168 2.94 27.57 6.70
C ASN A 168 2.02 28.71 7.11
N PHE A 169 0.94 28.42 7.81
CA PHE A 169 0.10 29.45 8.38
C PHE A 169 0.56 29.65 9.83
N GLU A 170 1.10 30.82 10.11
CA GLU A 170 1.36 31.24 11.49
C GLU A 170 0.22 32.13 11.97
N LEU A 171 -0.12 32.00 13.26
CA LEU A 171 -1.05 32.89 13.93
C LEU A 171 -0.30 34.15 14.36
N VAL A 172 -0.43 35.22 13.59
CA VAL A 172 0.12 36.55 13.92
C VAL A 172 -1.05 37.43 14.35
N ASN A 173 -1.06 37.85 15.62
CA ASN A 173 -2.11 38.69 16.21
C ASN A 173 -3.54 38.14 16.00
N GLY A 174 -3.70 36.81 16.11
CA GLY A 174 -5.02 36.17 16.00
C GLY A 174 -5.54 35.99 14.57
N LYS A 175 -4.72 36.25 13.54
CA LYS A 175 -5.05 35.95 12.14
C LYS A 175 -4.08 34.91 11.59
N LEU A 176 -4.60 33.93 10.84
CA LEU A 176 -3.78 33.00 10.06
C LEU A 176 -3.09 33.78 8.92
N VAL A 177 -1.76 33.74 8.87
CA VAL A 177 -0.94 34.38 7.83
C VAL A 177 -0.02 33.35 7.20
N GLN A 178 -0.03 33.26 5.87
CA GLN A 178 0.85 32.36 5.13
C GLN A 178 2.30 32.90 5.12
N THR A 179 3.23 32.16 5.71
CA THR A 179 4.67 32.45 5.73
C THR A 179 5.37 31.68 4.61
N ARG A 180 6.29 32.36 3.92
CA ARG A 180 7.13 31.78 2.85
C ARG A 180 8.28 30.98 3.43
#